data_AF-A0A0Q9L677-F1
#
_entry.id   AF-A0A0Q9L677-F1
#
_cell.length_a   1.000
_cell.length_b   1.000
_cell.length_c   1.000
_cell.angle_alpha   90.00
_cell.angle_beta   90.00
_cell.angle_gamma   90.00
#
_symmetry.space_group_name_H-M   'P 1'
#
loop_
_entity.id
_entity.type
_entity.pdbx_description
1 polymer ?
#
loop_
_entity_poly.entity_id
_entity_poly.type
_entity_poly.pdbx_seq_one_letter_code
_entity_poly.pdbx_strand_id
1 'polypeptide(L)'
;MVPTNLRAFLDILRRENQLIEISAPVDPNLELAEIHRRVIDEQGPALELPQRLLVNAASRLAEWPLVLLVDDASGITNDQTKFLWTVFTRFNPASDMYAQSSVNRHHIAYEVPIVIDARMKPGYPDELFPREDIVELVDRRWKEYFA
;
A
#
# COMPACT_ATOMS: atom_id res chain seq x y z
N MET A 1 4.15 26.05 -4.79
CA MET A 1 4.25 26.22 -3.32
C MET A 1 4.29 24.83 -2.72
N VAL A 2 5.29 24.49 -1.91
CA VAL A 2 5.49 23.12 -1.43
C VAL A 2 4.59 22.90 -0.20
N PRO A 3 3.74 21.87 -0.09
CA PRO A 3 2.78 21.69 1.04
C PRO A 3 3.38 21.21 2.38
N THR A 4 3.42 22.02 3.43
CA THR A 4 4.14 21.72 4.70
C THR A 4 3.50 20.64 5.59
N ASN A 5 2.29 20.17 5.28
CA ASN A 5 1.59 19.13 6.03
C ASN A 5 0.50 18.47 5.17
N LEU A 6 -0.14 17.42 5.69
CA LEU A 6 -1.17 16.65 4.99
C LEU A 6 -2.35 17.52 4.53
N ARG A 7 -2.80 18.47 5.36
CA ARG A 7 -3.91 19.36 5.00
C ARG A 7 -3.53 20.26 3.81
N ALA A 8 -2.35 20.86 3.85
CA ALA A 8 -1.82 21.66 2.75
C ALA A 8 -1.61 20.83 1.46
N PHE A 9 -1.27 19.54 1.58
CA PHE A 9 -1.15 18.64 0.44
C PHE A 9 -2.52 18.34 -0.17
N LEU A 10 -3.51 17.97 0.66
CA LEU A 10 -4.89 17.73 0.21
C LEU A 10 -5.51 18.95 -0.46
N ASP A 11 -5.22 20.16 0.03
CA ASP A 11 -5.69 21.41 -0.59
C ASP A 11 -5.08 21.64 -1.98
N ILE A 12 -3.83 21.21 -2.21
CA ILE A 12 -3.21 21.23 -3.54
C ILE A 12 -3.91 20.21 -4.45
N LEU A 13 -4.13 18.99 -3.97
CA LEU A 13 -4.79 17.96 -4.77
C LEU A 13 -6.22 18.38 -5.16
N ARG A 14 -6.93 19.05 -4.25
CA ARG A 14 -8.27 19.61 -4.52
C ARG A 14 -8.21 20.72 -5.57
N ARG A 15 -7.19 21.60 -5.51
CA ARG A 15 -6.98 22.68 -6.51
C ARG A 15 -6.62 22.16 -7.90
N GLU A 16 -5.85 21.08 -7.96
CA GLU A 16 -5.38 20.49 -9.22
C GLU A 16 -6.39 19.51 -9.84
N ASN A 17 -7.61 19.40 -9.29
CA ASN A 17 -8.63 18.39 -9.67
C ASN A 17 -8.10 16.94 -9.59
N GLN A 18 -7.15 16.69 -8.69
CA GLN A 18 -6.55 15.38 -8.44
C GLN A 18 -7.06 14.73 -7.14
N LEU A 19 -8.09 15.33 -6.52
CA LEU A 19 -8.80 14.81 -5.36
C LEU A 19 -10.29 14.88 -5.64
N ILE A 20 -10.96 13.73 -5.59
CA ILE A 20 -12.42 13.62 -5.69
C ILE A 20 -12.93 13.27 -4.30
N GLU A 21 -13.78 14.14 -3.75
CA GLU A 21 -14.45 13.88 -2.48
C GLU A 21 -15.84 13.28 -2.74
N ILE A 22 -16.05 12.08 -2.20
CA ILE A 22 -17.34 11.39 -2.26
C ILE A 22 -18.01 11.58 -0.90
N SER A 23 -19.06 12.40 -0.87
CA SER A 23 -19.86 12.65 0.35
C SER A 23 -21.06 11.70 0.50
N ALA A 24 -21.31 10.87 -0.51
CA ALA A 24 -22.34 9.84 -0.44
C ALA A 24 -21.93 8.75 0.57
N PRO A 25 -22.86 8.21 1.37
CA PRO A 25 -22.60 7.01 2.16
C PRO A 25 -22.21 5.85 1.23
N VAL A 26 -21.11 5.17 1.54
CA VAL A 26 -20.56 4.05 0.76
C VAL A 26 -20.42 2.85 1.68
N ASP A 27 -20.92 1.69 1.25
CA ASP A 27 -20.66 0.40 1.89
C ASP A 27 -19.15 0.09 1.80
N PRO A 28 -18.44 -0.05 2.94
CA PRO A 28 -16.99 -0.24 2.95
C PRO A 28 -16.53 -1.60 2.40
N ASN A 29 -17.42 -2.60 2.33
CA ASN A 29 -17.08 -3.95 1.90
C ASN A 29 -17.41 -4.18 0.42
N LEU A 30 -18.56 -3.69 -0.05
CA LEU A 30 -19.05 -3.96 -1.40
C LEU A 30 -18.81 -2.78 -2.35
N GLU A 31 -19.28 -1.59 -1.98
CA GLU A 31 -19.25 -0.41 -2.87
C GLU A 31 -17.84 0.18 -2.97
N LEU A 32 -17.10 0.25 -1.86
CA LEU A 32 -15.73 0.78 -1.87
C LEU A 32 -14.79 -0.07 -2.75
N ALA A 33 -14.95 -1.40 -2.73
CA ALA A 33 -14.17 -2.32 -3.56
C ALA A 33 -14.46 -2.12 -5.06
N GLU A 34 -15.72 -1.93 -5.44
CA GLU A 34 -16.12 -1.67 -6.82
C GLU A 34 -15.68 -0.28 -7.30
N ILE A 35 -15.79 0.74 -6.44
CA ILE A 35 -15.27 2.09 -6.71
C ILE A 35 -13.75 2.01 -6.94
N HIS A 36 -13.02 1.31 -6.07
CA HIS A 36 -11.58 1.13 -6.22
C HIS A 36 -11.24 0.43 -7.54
N ARG A 37 -11.93 -0.67 -7.87
CA ARG A 37 -11.72 -1.40 -9.13
C ARG A 37 -11.89 -0.50 -10.36
N ARG A 38 -12.96 0.28 -10.42
CA ARG A 38 -13.20 1.20 -11.55
C ARG A 38 -12.21 2.35 -11.60
N VAL A 39 -11.83 2.89 -10.45
CA VAL A 39 -10.77 3.90 -10.35
C VAL A 39 -9.46 3.35 -10.89
N ILE A 40 -9.17 2.06 -10.70
CA ILE A 40 -7.97 1.43 -11.28
C ILE A 40 -8.09 1.31 -12.79
N ASP A 41 -9.20 0.75 -13.29
CA ASP A 41 -9.43 0.56 -14.73
C ASP A 41 -9.42 1.90 -15.49
N GLU A 42 -9.90 2.97 -14.86
CA GLU A 42 -9.92 4.34 -15.38
C GLU A 42 -8.64 5.13 -15.10
N GLN A 43 -7.61 4.52 -14.51
CA GLN A 43 -6.34 5.17 -14.10
C GLN A 43 -6.54 6.43 -13.26
N GLY A 44 -7.46 6.36 -12.31
CA GLY A 44 -7.77 7.45 -11.41
C GLY A 44 -6.61 7.82 -10.48
N PRO A 45 -6.67 9.00 -9.85
CA PRO A 45 -5.53 9.69 -9.24
C PRO A 45 -4.85 8.97 -8.06
N ALA A 46 -5.44 7.87 -7.55
CA ALA A 46 -4.91 7.06 -6.46
C ALA A 46 -3.89 6.00 -6.90
N LEU A 47 -3.86 5.64 -8.20
CA LEU A 47 -2.89 4.70 -8.75
C LEU A 47 -1.48 5.29 -8.78
N GLU A 48 -1.38 6.56 -9.18
CA GLU A 48 -0.13 7.31 -9.31
C GLU A 48 0.43 7.83 -7.97
N LEU A 49 -0.15 7.44 -6.85
CA LEU A 49 0.24 7.92 -5.53
C LEU A 49 1.75 7.72 -5.21
N PRO A 50 2.37 6.56 -5.49
CA PRO A 50 3.80 6.35 -5.23
C PRO A 50 4.68 7.32 -6.03
N GLN A 51 4.44 7.46 -7.33
CA GLN A 51 5.15 8.42 -8.20
C GLN A 51 4.93 9.87 -7.73
N ARG A 52 3.70 10.22 -7.38
CA ARG A 52 3.36 11.57 -6.92
C ARG A 52 4.03 11.91 -5.58
N LEU A 53 4.21 10.93 -4.70
CA LEU A 53 4.97 11.10 -3.46
C LEU A 53 6.43 11.42 -3.75
N LEU A 54 7.04 10.71 -4.69
CA LEU A 54 8.42 11.01 -5.11
C LEU A 54 8.53 12.40 -5.72
N VAL A 55 7.65 12.78 -6.65
CA VAL A 55 7.71 14.07 -7.33
C VAL A 55 7.47 15.25 -6.37
N ASN A 56 6.48 15.12 -5.48
CA ASN A 56 5.99 16.27 -4.70
C ASN A 56 6.50 16.32 -3.25
N ALA A 57 7.01 15.21 -2.73
CA ALA A 57 7.34 15.08 -1.32
C ALA A 57 8.71 14.41 -1.04
N ALA A 58 9.47 13.96 -2.05
CA ALA A 58 10.78 13.31 -1.82
C ALA A 58 11.72 14.14 -0.93
N SER A 59 11.82 15.46 -1.17
CA SER A 59 12.67 16.35 -0.36
C SER A 59 12.25 16.42 1.11
N ARG A 60 10.98 16.17 1.43
CA ARG A 60 10.46 16.13 2.81
C ARG A 60 10.59 14.78 3.47
N LEU A 61 10.62 13.76 2.63
CA LEU A 61 10.78 12.37 3.02
C LEU A 61 12.26 11.96 2.96
N ALA A 62 13.18 12.91 2.70
CA ALA A 62 14.61 12.63 2.56
C ALA A 62 15.23 12.03 3.84
N GLU A 63 14.66 12.32 5.02
CA GLU A 63 15.07 11.71 6.29
C GLU A 63 14.56 10.27 6.48
N TRP A 64 13.63 9.84 5.61
CA TRP A 64 12.95 8.55 5.67
C TRP A 64 13.42 7.71 4.48
N PRO A 65 14.54 6.95 4.60
CA PRO A 65 15.15 6.27 3.46
C PRO A 65 14.21 5.25 2.80
N LEU A 66 13.23 4.73 3.55
CA LEU A 66 12.20 3.82 3.10
C LEU A 66 10.82 4.32 3.54
N VAL A 67 9.88 4.35 2.59
CA VAL A 67 8.48 4.72 2.81
C VAL A 67 7.60 3.58 2.31
N LEU A 68 6.66 3.13 3.13
CA LEU A 68 5.77 2.02 2.79
C LEU A 68 4.35 2.56 2.62
N LEU A 69 3.72 2.24 1.50
CA LEU A 69 2.31 2.48 1.25
C LEU A 69 1.55 1.19 1.51
N VAL A 70 0.57 1.26 2.38
CA VAL A 70 -0.24 0.14 2.85
C VAL A 70 -1.67 0.61 3.04
N ASP A 71 -2.61 -0.34 3.04
CA ASP A 71 -4.05 -0.03 3.17
C ASP A 71 -4.40 0.51 4.57
N ASP A 72 -3.77 -0.04 5.62
CA ASP A 72 -3.94 0.36 7.02
C ASP A 72 -2.60 0.41 7.75
N ALA A 73 -2.01 1.61 7.85
CA ALA A 73 -0.74 1.79 8.52
C ALA A 73 -0.83 1.54 10.04
N SER A 74 -1.91 2.00 10.69
CA SER A 74 -2.08 1.88 12.13
C SER A 74 -2.29 0.42 12.56
N GLY A 75 -3.05 -0.35 11.79
CA GLY A 75 -3.31 -1.76 12.07
C GLY A 75 -2.05 -2.63 11.97
N ILE A 76 -1.19 -2.38 10.98
CA ILE A 76 0.00 -3.22 10.77
C ILE A 76 1.18 -2.85 11.68
N THR A 77 1.30 -1.59 12.13
CA THR A 77 2.44 -1.17 12.98
C THR A 77 2.38 -1.71 14.41
N ASN A 78 1.22 -2.20 14.84
CA ASN A 78 1.03 -2.72 16.20
C ASN A 78 1.48 -4.18 16.35
N ASP A 79 1.81 -4.87 15.25
CA ASP A 79 2.16 -6.28 15.25
C ASP A 79 3.24 -6.55 14.19
N GLN A 80 4.40 -7.06 14.62
CA GLN A 80 5.53 -7.33 13.74
C GLN A 80 5.22 -8.37 12.67
N THR A 81 4.43 -9.41 13.00
CA THR A 81 4.06 -10.46 12.06
C THR A 81 3.13 -9.91 10.99
N LYS A 82 2.12 -9.11 11.39
CA LYS A 82 1.22 -8.45 10.43
C LYS A 82 1.96 -7.45 9.54
N PHE A 83 2.89 -6.69 10.11
CA PHE A 83 3.76 -5.79 9.37
C PHE A 83 4.54 -6.54 8.29
N LEU A 84 5.31 -7.57 8.67
CA LEU A 84 6.14 -8.34 7.75
C LEU A 84 5.29 -9.03 6.68
N TRP A 85 4.20 -9.66 7.09
CA TRP A 85 3.30 -10.33 6.17
C TRP A 85 2.71 -9.34 5.15
N THR A 86 2.15 -8.23 5.60
CA THR A 86 1.53 -7.24 4.70
C THR A 86 2.55 -6.68 3.71
N VAL A 87 3.70 -6.23 4.22
CA VAL A 87 4.71 -5.54 3.39
C VAL A 87 5.34 -6.48 2.37
N PHE A 88 5.66 -7.72 2.75
CA PHE A 88 6.46 -8.61 1.90
C PHE A 88 5.64 -9.63 1.09
N THR A 89 4.35 -9.82 1.39
CA THR A 89 3.49 -10.70 0.59
C THR A 89 2.65 -9.95 -0.44
N ARG A 90 2.39 -8.65 -0.24
CA ARG A 90 1.64 -7.79 -1.16
C ARG A 90 2.51 -7.01 -2.13
N PHE A 91 3.80 -7.32 -2.18
CA PHE A 91 4.83 -6.55 -2.88
C PHE A 91 5.53 -7.39 -3.95
N ASN A 92 5.60 -6.85 -5.17
CA ASN A 92 6.43 -7.33 -6.26
C ASN A 92 7.58 -6.32 -6.49
N PRO A 93 8.85 -6.72 -6.25
CA PRO A 93 10.01 -5.83 -6.41
C PRO A 93 10.13 -5.14 -7.78
N ALA A 94 9.63 -5.76 -8.84
CA ALA A 94 9.76 -5.23 -10.20
C ALA A 94 8.76 -4.10 -10.49
N SER A 95 7.54 -4.17 -9.95
CA SER A 95 6.46 -3.23 -10.27
C SER A 95 6.16 -2.24 -9.15
N ASP A 96 6.53 -2.57 -7.91
CA ASP A 96 6.01 -1.86 -6.74
C ASP A 96 7.10 -1.11 -5.96
N MET A 97 8.33 -1.11 -6.48
CA MET A 97 9.42 -0.26 -5.99
C MET A 97 9.50 1.02 -6.81
N TYR A 98 9.39 2.15 -6.12
CA TYR A 98 9.48 3.47 -6.71
C TYR A 98 10.60 4.24 -6.04
N ALA A 99 11.53 4.75 -6.84
CA ALA A 99 12.58 5.66 -6.37
C ALA A 99 13.06 6.50 -7.55
N GLN A 100 13.63 7.67 -7.26
CA GLN A 100 14.47 8.33 -8.25
C GLN A 100 15.65 7.40 -8.55
N SER A 101 15.99 7.22 -9.82
CA SER A 101 17.08 6.35 -10.21
C SER A 101 17.97 6.99 -11.25
N SER A 102 19.25 6.64 -11.19
CA SER A 102 20.26 7.04 -12.15
C SER A 102 21.06 5.82 -12.60
N VAL A 103 21.58 5.86 -13.81
CA VAL A 103 22.48 4.83 -14.32
C VAL A 103 23.91 5.24 -14.01
N ASN A 104 24.58 4.49 -13.14
CA ASN A 104 25.99 4.65 -12.84
C ASN A 104 26.79 3.53 -13.49
N ARG A 105 27.44 3.84 -14.62
CA ARG A 105 28.05 2.86 -15.55
C ARG A 105 26.99 1.88 -16.10
N HIS A 106 27.00 0.63 -15.64
CA HIS A 106 26.02 -0.40 -16.02
C HIS A 106 25.16 -0.84 -14.82
N HIS A 107 25.09 -0.02 -13.76
CA HIS A 107 24.29 -0.30 -12.57
C HIS A 107 23.19 0.75 -12.41
N ILE A 108 22.01 0.31 -12.00
CA ILE A 108 20.91 1.19 -11.58
C ILE A 108 21.18 1.57 -10.12
N ALA A 109 21.32 2.87 -9.85
CA ALA A 109 21.44 3.42 -8.51
C ALA A 109 20.10 4.07 -8.14
N TYR A 110 19.56 3.73 -6.96
CA TYR A 110 18.36 4.35 -6.41
C TYR A 110 18.72 5.45 -5.41
N GLU A 111 18.00 6.56 -5.48
CA GLU A 111 18.07 7.66 -4.54
C GLU A 111 16.93 7.55 -3.52
N VAL A 112 17.20 8.04 -2.30
CA VAL A 112 16.20 8.05 -1.24
C VAL A 112 15.22 9.22 -1.40
N PRO A 113 13.96 9.06 -0.97
CA PRO A 113 13.37 7.85 -0.37
C PRO A 113 13.02 6.79 -1.40
N ILE A 114 13.15 5.51 -1.02
CA ILE A 114 12.54 4.40 -1.75
C ILE A 114 11.12 4.23 -1.23
N VAL A 115 10.13 4.26 -2.12
CA VAL A 115 8.72 4.01 -1.81
C VAL A 115 8.36 2.60 -2.26
N ILE A 116 7.78 1.81 -1.37
CA ILE A 116 7.23 0.48 -1.68
C ILE A 116 5.72 0.55 -1.59
N ASP A 117 5.03 0.12 -2.66
CA ASP A 117 3.59 -0.03 -2.67
C ASP A 117 3.17 -1.46 -2.30
N ALA A 118 2.82 -1.65 -1.02
CA ALA A 118 2.33 -2.91 -0.47
C ALA A 118 0.81 -2.88 -0.20
N ARG A 119 0.07 -1.96 -0.86
CA ARG A 119 -1.40 -1.98 -0.86
C ARG A 119 -1.91 -3.23 -1.57
N MET A 120 -3.13 -3.62 -1.24
CA MET A 120 -3.82 -4.71 -1.94
C MET A 120 -4.06 -4.35 -3.40
N LYS A 121 -3.77 -5.29 -4.32
CA LYS A 121 -3.87 -5.08 -5.78
C LYS A 121 -4.99 -5.93 -6.37
N PRO A 122 -5.60 -5.51 -7.49
CA PRO A 122 -6.59 -6.32 -8.19
C PRO A 122 -6.04 -7.70 -8.56
N GLY A 123 -6.85 -8.73 -8.32
CA GLY A 123 -6.47 -10.12 -8.64
C GLY A 123 -5.60 -10.79 -7.57
N TYR A 124 -5.23 -10.10 -6.50
CA TYR A 124 -4.72 -10.80 -5.32
C TYR A 124 -5.84 -11.64 -4.71
N PRO A 125 -5.55 -12.89 -4.30
CA PRO A 125 -6.52 -13.69 -3.60
C PRO A 125 -6.88 -13.03 -2.27
N ASP A 126 -8.13 -13.18 -1.85
CA ASP A 126 -8.58 -12.78 -0.52
C ASP A 126 -7.73 -13.48 0.54
N GLU A 127 -7.62 -12.84 1.70
CA GLU A 127 -6.93 -13.43 2.84
C GLU A 127 -7.59 -14.76 3.22
N LEU A 128 -6.78 -15.81 3.30
CA LEU A 128 -7.26 -17.14 3.60
C LEU A 128 -7.44 -17.30 5.11
N PHE A 129 -8.69 -17.50 5.53
CA PHE A 129 -9.02 -17.87 6.90
C PHE A 129 -9.31 -19.37 6.98
N PRO A 130 -8.67 -20.10 7.91
CA PRO A 130 -8.98 -21.51 8.11
C PRO A 130 -10.41 -21.64 8.64
N ARG A 131 -11.12 -22.67 8.21
CA ARG A 131 -12.44 -23.00 8.75
C ARG A 131 -12.31 -23.41 10.22
N GLU A 132 -13.19 -22.90 11.08
CA GLU A 132 -13.17 -23.16 12.52
C GLU A 132 -13.17 -24.66 12.85
N ASP A 133 -14.00 -25.45 12.17
CA ASP A 133 -14.08 -26.90 12.39
C ASP A 133 -12.77 -27.65 12.06
N ILE A 134 -11.98 -27.11 11.13
CA ILE A 134 -10.66 -27.65 10.78
C ILE A 134 -9.61 -27.22 11.81
N VAL A 135 -9.68 -26.00 12.33
CA VAL A 135 -8.81 -25.54 13.42
C VAL A 135 -8.98 -26.45 14.64
N GLU A 136 -10.22 -26.70 15.06
CA GLU A 136 -10.52 -27.59 16.20
C GLU A 136 -10.04 -29.03 15.98
N LEU A 137 -10.19 -29.55 14.75
CA LEU A 137 -9.71 -30.88 14.39
C LEU A 137 -8.18 -30.98 14.52
N VAL A 138 -7.46 -29.98 14.01
CA VAL A 138 -6.00 -29.92 14.06
C VAL A 138 -5.51 -29.79 15.49
N ASP A 139 -6.15 -28.93 16.30
CA ASP A 139 -5.82 -28.77 17.73
C ASP A 139 -5.95 -30.09 18.49
N ARG A 140 -7.03 -30.84 18.26
CA ARG A 140 -7.24 -32.16 18.89
C ARG A 140 -6.17 -33.17 18.48
N ARG A 141 -5.73 -33.15 17.22
CA ARG A 141 -4.78 -34.13 16.66
C ARG A 141 -3.32 -33.68 16.73
N TRP A 142 -3.03 -32.50 17.27
CA TRP A 142 -1.69 -31.89 17.26
C TRP A 142 -0.59 -32.84 17.76
N LYS A 143 -0.87 -33.55 18.86
CA LYS A 143 0.06 -34.53 19.45
C LYS A 143 0.29 -35.77 18.58
N GLU A 144 -0.62 -36.13 17.67
CA GLU A 144 -0.42 -37.24 16.73
C GLU A 144 0.55 -36.86 15.60
N TYR A 145 0.63 -35.57 15.26
CA TYR A 145 1.48 -35.06 14.17
C TYR A 145 2.91 -34.79 14.61
N PHE A 146 3.11 -34.45 15.89
CA PHE A 146 4.38 -33.98 16.43
C PHE A 146 4.82 -34.76 17.69
N ALA A 147 4.37 -36.00 17.84
CA ALA A 147 4.90 -36.96 18.82
C ALA A 147 6.17 -37.67 18.33
#